data_AF-A0A392RCX4-F1
#
_entry.id   AF-A0A392RCX4-F1
#
_cell.length_a   1.000
_cell.length_b   1.000
_cell.length_c   1.000
_cell.angle_alpha   90.00
_cell.angle_beta   90.00
_cell.angle_gamma   90.00
#
_symmetry.space_group_name_H-M   'P 1'
#
loop_
_entity.id
_entity.type
_entity.pdbx_description
1 polymer ?
#
loop_
_entity_poly.entity_id
_entity_poly.type
_entity_poly.pdbx_seq_one_letter_code
_entity_poly.pdbx_strand_id
1 'polypeptide(L)'
;FKAAQHSWENALAQLQIVNPDLKFSTEGMGMLRKVVDGQIVIPDQYWQMELDDEEEDEAEEGDNGDEGRGEGHEEGHGESDG
;
A
#
# COMPACT_ATOMS: atom_id res chain seq x y z
N PHE A 1 6.31 4.80 9.29
CA PHE A 1 5.20 3.82 9.26
C PHE A 1 5.31 2.75 8.16
N LYS A 2 5.93 3.02 6.98
CA LYS A 2 6.03 2.07 5.85
C LYS A 2 6.54 0.64 6.18
N ALA A 3 7.54 0.49 7.04
CA ALA A 3 8.03 -0.86 7.43
C ALA A 3 6.99 -1.67 8.24
N ALA A 4 6.18 -0.99 9.06
CA ALA A 4 5.11 -1.63 9.82
C ALA A 4 3.95 -2.03 8.89
N GLN A 5 3.60 -1.17 7.93
CA GLN A 5 2.61 -1.46 6.89
C GLN A 5 3.01 -2.70 6.05
N HIS A 6 4.26 -2.76 5.57
CA HIS A 6 4.73 -3.94 4.83
C HIS A 6 4.70 -5.23 5.67
N SER A 7 5.04 -5.13 6.96
CA SER A 7 4.99 -6.28 7.86
C SER A 7 3.54 -6.77 8.07
N TRP A 8 2.59 -5.83 8.15
CA TRP A 8 1.16 -6.08 8.25
C TRP A 8 0.60 -6.76 6.99
N GLU A 9 0.88 -6.20 5.81
CA GLU A 9 0.48 -6.76 4.51
C GLU A 9 1.03 -8.18 4.32
N ASN A 10 2.30 -8.40 4.67
CA ASN A 10 2.92 -9.73 4.61
C ASN A 10 2.25 -10.74 5.57
N ALA A 11 1.86 -10.33 6.76
CA ALA A 11 1.13 -11.19 7.69
C ALA A 11 -0.27 -11.55 7.16
N LEU A 12 -1.01 -10.58 6.60
CA LEU A 12 -2.30 -10.81 5.96
C LEU A 12 -2.19 -11.79 4.78
N ALA A 13 -1.17 -11.62 3.93
CA ALA A 13 -0.93 -12.52 2.81
C ALA A 13 -0.68 -13.97 3.27
N GLN A 14 0.13 -14.15 4.33
CA GLN A 14 0.36 -15.48 4.90
C GLN A 14 -0.92 -16.09 5.47
N LEU A 15 -1.77 -15.30 6.14
CA LEU A 15 -3.06 -15.76 6.66
C LEU A 15 -4.04 -16.17 5.57
N GLN A 16 -4.02 -15.50 4.41
CA GLN A 16 -4.81 -15.88 3.23
C GLN A 16 -4.31 -17.18 2.59
N ILE A 17 -2.99 -17.38 2.52
CA ILE A 17 -2.41 -18.62 1.99
C ILE A 17 -2.86 -19.83 2.80
N VAL A 18 -2.87 -19.72 4.13
CA VAL A 18 -3.27 -20.85 5.00
C VAL A 18 -4.79 -20.98 5.17
N ASN A 19 -5.57 -19.96 4.81
CA ASN A 19 -7.04 -19.95 4.87
C ASN A 19 -7.67 -19.42 3.56
N PRO A 20 -7.54 -20.13 2.43
CA PRO A 20 -7.93 -19.61 1.12
C PRO A 20 -9.45 -19.39 0.95
N ASP A 21 -10.27 -20.11 1.72
CA ASP A 21 -11.74 -19.99 1.66
C ASP A 21 -12.29 -18.84 2.55
N LEU A 22 -11.43 -18.25 3.40
CA LEU A 22 -11.82 -17.18 4.30
C LEU A 22 -11.57 -15.82 3.64
N LYS A 23 -12.64 -15.03 3.47
CA LYS A 23 -12.53 -13.63 3.08
C LYS A 23 -12.30 -12.77 4.31
N PHE A 24 -11.12 -12.18 4.42
CA PHE A 24 -10.84 -11.18 5.43
C PHE A 24 -11.45 -9.84 5.01
N SER A 25 -12.11 -9.16 5.94
CA SER A 25 -12.38 -7.74 5.80
C SER A 25 -11.32 -6.99 6.59
N THR A 26 -10.55 -6.15 5.90
CA THR A 26 -9.57 -5.23 6.51
C THR A 26 -10.01 -3.78 6.36
N GLU A 27 -11.24 -3.55 5.90
CA GLU A 27 -11.81 -2.21 5.76
C GLU A 27 -11.85 -1.52 7.13
N GLY A 28 -11.35 -0.29 7.18
CA GLY A 28 -11.24 0.49 8.41
C GLY A 28 -10.20 -0.04 9.41
N MET A 29 -9.36 -1.01 9.06
CA MET A 29 -8.22 -1.42 9.89
C MET A 29 -7.03 -0.48 9.65
N GLY A 30 -6.87 0.52 10.53
CA GLY A 30 -5.65 1.33 10.64
C GLY A 30 -4.62 0.70 11.58
N MET A 31 -3.36 1.10 11.46
CA MET A 31 -2.25 0.61 12.30
C MET A 31 -2.47 0.84 13.80
N LEU A 32 -3.28 1.85 14.18
CA LEU A 32 -3.56 2.20 15.57
C LEU A 32 -4.91 1.67 16.08
N ARG A 33 -5.67 1.00 15.21
CA ARG A 33 -6.99 0.46 15.54
C ARG A 33 -6.89 -0.99 16.01
N LYS A 34 -7.87 -1.43 16.80
CA LYS A 34 -7.98 -2.81 17.28
C LYS A 34 -9.40 -3.33 17.21
N VAL A 35 -9.56 -4.65 17.21
CA VAL A 35 -10.87 -5.28 17.28
C VAL A 35 -11.24 -5.53 18.75
N VAL A 36 -12.36 -4.99 19.20
CA VAL A 36 -12.99 -5.24 20.51
C VAL A 36 -14.42 -5.69 20.26
N ASP A 37 -14.79 -6.87 20.75
CA ASP A 37 -16.13 -7.45 20.58
C ASP A 37 -16.62 -7.50 19.12
N GLY A 38 -15.69 -7.74 18.19
CA GLY A 38 -15.97 -7.79 16.76
C GLY A 38 -16.11 -6.42 16.07
N GLN A 39 -15.89 -5.32 16.79
CA GLN A 39 -15.90 -3.96 16.26
C GLN A 39 -14.49 -3.39 16.20
N ILE A 40 -14.18 -2.65 15.13
CA ILE A 40 -12.93 -1.92 15.02
C ILE A 40 -13.08 -0.61 15.81
N VAL A 41 -12.19 -0.39 16.77
CA VAL A 41 -12.18 0.80 17.63
C VAL A 41 -10.79 1.43 17.65
N ILE A 42 -10.75 2.77 17.74
CA ILE A 42 -9.54 3.54 18.00
C ILE A 42 -9.40 3.64 19.53
N PRO A 43 -8.31 3.13 20.13
CA PRO A 43 -8.03 3.35 21.55
C PRO A 43 -7.84 4.84 21.85
N ASP A 44 -8.35 5.33 23.00
CA ASP A 44 -8.27 6.74 23.39
C ASP A 44 -6.87 7.35 23.28
N GLN A 45 -5.83 6.58 23.63
CA GLN A 45 -4.43 6.98 23.55
C GLN A 45 -3.92 7.28 22.13
N TYR A 46 -4.61 6.78 21.10
CA TYR A 46 -4.26 6.96 19.69
C TYR A 46 -5.25 7.84 18.94
N TRP A 47 -6.30 8.34 19.60
CA TRP A 47 -7.33 9.16 18.97
C TRP A 47 -6.75 10.35 18.20
N GLN A 48 -5.81 11.08 18.82
CA GLN A 48 -5.20 12.24 18.17
C GLN A 48 -4.23 11.84 17.05
N MET A 49 -3.46 10.77 17.23
CA MET A 49 -2.52 10.31 16.19
C MET A 49 -3.25 9.79 14.96
N GLU A 50 -4.39 9.12 15.13
CA GLU A 50 -5.21 8.66 14.00
C GLU A 50 -5.81 9.84 13.21
N LEU A 51 -6.26 10.89 13.90
CA LEU A 51 -6.76 12.11 13.24
C LEU A 51 -5.66 12.83 12.45
N ASP A 52 -4.44 12.87 12.99
CA ASP A 52 -3.31 13.51 12.33
C ASP A 52 -2.82 12.68 11.12
N ASP A 53 -2.85 11.34 11.18
CA ASP A 53 -2.48 10.43 10.08
C ASP A 53 -3.52 10.44 8.93
N GLU A 54 -4.83 10.52 9.23
CA GLU A 54 -5.90 10.58 8.20
C GLU A 54 -5.76 11.83 7.30
N GLU A 55 -5.22 12.95 7.80
CA GLU A 55 -4.97 14.17 7.01
C GLU A 55 -3.74 14.06 6.07
N GLU A 56 -2.76 13.19 6.37
CA GLU A 56 -1.56 13.01 5.52
C GLU A 56 -1.83 12.08 4.33
N ASP A 57 -2.70 11.06 4.48
CA ASP A 57 -3.02 10.09 3.42
C ASP A 57 -3.86 10.71 2.27
N GLU A 58 -4.58 11.83 2.49
CA GLU A 58 -5.32 12.54 1.43
C GLU A 58 -4.41 13.32 0.46
N ALA A 59 -3.11 13.45 0.75
CA ALA A 59 -2.17 14.24 -0.05
C ALA A 59 -1.40 13.46 -1.13
N GLU A 60 -1.50 12.13 -1.20
CA GLU A 60 -0.74 11.29 -2.16
C GLU A 60 -1.55 10.76 -3.37
N GLU A 61 -2.81 11.19 -3.59
CA GLU A 61 -3.58 10.87 -4.83
C GLU A 61 -3.18 11.80 -6.00
N GLY A 62 -1.86 11.93 -6.24
CA GLY A 62 -1.31 12.97 -7.10
C GLY A 62 0.03 12.67 -7.76
N ASP A 63 0.29 11.43 -8.19
CA ASP A 63 1.25 11.19 -9.28
C ASP A 63 0.93 9.90 -10.04
N ASN A 64 -0.06 9.97 -10.91
CA ASN A 64 -0.28 8.97 -11.94
C ASN A 64 0.65 9.29 -13.13
N GLY A 65 1.95 9.14 -12.92
CA GLY A 65 3.01 9.25 -13.93
C GLY A 65 3.25 7.90 -14.62
N ASP A 66 2.37 7.56 -15.55
CA ASP A 66 2.62 6.54 -16.59
C ASP A 66 3.85 6.92 -17.44
N GLU A 67 4.39 5.92 -18.13
CA GLU A 67 5.37 5.99 -19.23
C GLU A 67 6.86 5.84 -18.88
N GLY A 68 7.26 4.58 -18.68
CA GLY A 68 8.67 4.16 -18.73
C GLY A 68 8.85 2.69 -19.10
N ARG A 69 7.96 2.16 -19.96
CA ARG A 69 8.06 0.81 -20.52
C ARG A 69 9.35 0.75 -21.34
N GLY A 70 10.30 -0.08 -20.91
CA GLY A 70 11.53 -0.34 -21.64
C GLY A 70 11.23 -0.91 -23.01
N GLU A 71 11.27 -0.08 -24.03
CA GLU A 71 11.35 -0.49 -25.43
C GLU A 71 12.80 -0.36 -25.87
N GLY A 72 13.47 -1.52 -25.98
CA GLY A 72 14.62 -1.63 -26.85
C GLY A 72 14.15 -1.39 -28.28
N HIS A 73 14.54 -0.25 -28.85
CA HIS A 73 14.56 -0.07 -30.29
C HIS A 73 16.01 0.02 -30.73
N GLU A 74 16.43 -1.03 -31.43
CA GLU A 74 17.63 -1.06 -32.26
C GLU A 74 17.46 -0.03 -33.39
N GLU A 75 18.12 1.12 -33.27
CA GLU A 75 18.22 2.08 -34.37
C GLU A 75 19.41 1.69 -35.26
N GLY A 76 19.09 1.17 -36.43
CA GLY A 76 20.08 0.81 -37.45
C GLY A 76 20.50 1.98 -38.35
N HIS A 77 21.51 1.66 -39.17
CA HIS A 77 21.91 2.32 -40.43
C HIS A 77 22.56 3.71 -40.29
N GLY A 78 23.63 4.11 -40.97
CA GLY A 78 24.42 3.59 -42.09
C GLY A 78 25.29 4.77 -42.61
N GLU A 79 26.51 4.45 -43.06
CA GLU A 79 27.35 5.16 -44.07
C GLU A 79 27.56 6.68 -44.00
N SER A 80 28.83 7.14 -43.90
CA SER A 80 29.40 8.14 -44.84
C SER A 80 30.91 8.29 -44.63
N ASP A 81 31.68 8.16 -45.72
CA ASP A 81 33.13 8.36 -45.81
C ASP A 81 33.57 9.79 -45.42
N GLY A 82 34.79 9.87 -44.87
CA GLY A 82 35.55 11.11 -44.64
C GLY A 82 37.05 10.85 -44.62
#